data_AF-A0A529ZEA7-F1
#
_entry.id   AF-A0A529ZEA7-F1
#
_cell.length_a   1.000
_cell.length_b   1.000
_cell.length_c   1.000
_cell.angle_alpha   90.00
_cell.angle_beta   90.00
_cell.angle_gamma   90.00
#
_symmetry.space_group_name_H-M   'P 1'
#
loop_
_entity.id
_entity.type
_entity.pdbx_description
1 polymer ?
#
loop_
_entity_poly.entity_id
_entity_poly.type
_entity_poly.pdbx_seq_one_letter_code
_entity_poly.pdbx_strand_id
1 'polypeptide(L)'
;MVPPKLDWDRPPWNRWAFQHIREFLATVEVWRGSGHRRRLERAEIDLDELPVVDSNGAPTTLAGLLDETFTDGFLVLKNGKVAYERYFNGMDERTLHLSQSMAKSVTGSVCGILVG
;
A
#
# COMPACT_ATOMS: atom_id res chain seq x y z
N MET A 1 -4.53 18.40 -8.11
CA MET A 1 -4.35 19.22 -6.89
C MET A 1 -2.86 19.51 -6.74
N VAL A 2 -2.44 20.63 -6.15
CA VAL A 2 -1.01 20.89 -5.88
C VAL A 2 -0.82 21.01 -4.38
N PRO A 3 -0.20 20.02 -3.70
CA PRO A 3 0.01 20.08 -2.27
C PRO A 3 1.10 21.12 -1.94
N PRO A 4 1.06 21.73 -0.74
CA PRO A 4 2.12 22.64 -0.30
C PRO A 4 3.48 21.93 -0.30
N LYS A 5 4.51 22.60 -0.84
CA LYS A 5 5.86 22.00 -1.00
C LYS A 5 6.48 21.49 0.30
N LEU A 6 6.18 22.11 1.44
CA LEU A 6 6.75 21.74 2.74
C LEU A 6 5.88 20.77 3.54
N ASP A 7 4.62 20.54 3.14
CA ASP A 7 3.65 19.77 3.92
C ASP A 7 2.96 18.65 3.12
N TRP A 8 3.42 18.36 1.89
CA TRP A 8 2.81 17.34 1.04
C TRP A 8 2.78 15.94 1.68
N ASP A 9 3.71 15.65 2.60
CA ASP A 9 3.81 14.39 3.31
C ASP A 9 3.09 14.38 4.68
N ARG A 10 2.42 15.48 5.03
CA ARG A 10 1.66 15.64 6.28
C ARG A 10 0.16 15.59 6.04
N PRO A 11 -0.63 15.22 7.06
CA PRO A 11 -2.09 15.30 6.96
C PRO A 11 -2.54 16.76 6.79
N PRO A 12 -3.63 17.00 6.03
CA PRO A 12 -4.39 16.02 5.26
C PRO A 12 -3.81 15.77 3.85
N TRP A 13 -2.78 16.52 3.44
CA TRP A 13 -2.24 16.53 2.06
C TRP A 13 -1.70 15.17 1.63
N ASN A 14 -1.11 14.42 2.56
CA ASN A 14 -0.53 13.10 2.33
C ASN A 14 -1.50 12.08 1.73
N ARG A 15 -2.80 12.15 2.08
CA ARG A 15 -3.86 11.26 1.56
C ARG A 15 -3.96 11.33 0.04
N TRP A 16 -3.78 12.50 -0.55
CA TRP A 16 -3.70 12.67 -1.99
C TRP A 16 -2.25 12.46 -2.47
N ALA A 17 -1.29 13.14 -1.85
CA ALA A 17 0.08 13.19 -2.35
C ALA A 17 0.74 11.81 -2.49
N PHE A 18 0.46 10.87 -1.57
CA PHE A 18 1.07 9.54 -1.62
C PHE A 18 0.57 8.67 -2.78
N GLN A 19 -0.61 8.94 -3.34
CA GLN A 19 -1.11 8.29 -4.55
C GLN A 19 -0.66 8.99 -5.85
N HIS A 20 -0.17 10.23 -5.74
CA HIS A 20 0.03 11.14 -6.89
C HIS A 20 1.48 11.70 -6.97
N ILE A 21 2.46 11.05 -6.35
CA ILE A 21 3.86 11.53 -6.26
C ILE A 21 4.44 11.96 -7.62
N ARG A 22 4.18 11.19 -8.68
CA ARG A 22 4.71 11.45 -10.03
C ARG A 22 4.19 12.75 -10.65
N GLU A 23 3.10 13.29 -10.14
CA GLU A 23 2.49 14.52 -10.67
C GLU A 23 3.21 15.79 -10.19
N PHE A 24 3.94 15.74 -9.08
CA PHE A 24 4.55 16.94 -8.49
C PHE A 24 6.01 16.78 -8.01
N LEU A 25 6.55 15.55 -7.98
CA LEU A 25 7.96 15.28 -7.73
C LEU A 25 8.60 14.59 -8.93
N ALA A 26 9.89 14.85 -9.14
CA ALA A 26 10.66 14.14 -10.15
C ALA A 26 10.75 12.65 -9.78
N THR A 27 10.39 11.78 -10.71
CA THR A 27 10.44 10.32 -10.53
C THR A 27 11.04 9.65 -11.76
N VAL A 28 11.58 8.45 -11.55
CA VAL A 28 12.00 7.55 -12.62
C VAL A 28 11.11 6.32 -12.58
N GLU A 29 10.69 5.84 -13.74
CA GLU A 29 9.95 4.59 -13.83
C GLU A 29 10.87 3.38 -13.59
N VAL A 30 10.50 2.55 -12.62
CA VAL A 30 11.03 1.19 -12.51
C VAL A 30 10.12 0.28 -13.33
N TRP A 31 10.53 0.00 -14.56
CA TRP A 31 9.72 -0.76 -15.51
C TRP A 31 9.63 -2.23 -15.11
N ARG A 32 8.41 -2.76 -15.07
CA ARG A 32 8.15 -4.17 -14.75
C ARG A 32 8.44 -5.17 -15.89
N GLY A 33 8.86 -4.70 -17.07
CA GLY A 33 9.06 -5.54 -18.26
C GLY A 33 7.82 -5.74 -19.14
N SER A 34 8.03 -6.25 -20.35
CA SER A 34 6.99 -6.65 -21.32
C SER A 34 6.48 -8.08 -21.13
N GLY A 35 7.07 -8.83 -20.20
CA GLY A 35 6.76 -10.24 -19.94
C GLY A 35 5.37 -10.48 -19.32
N HIS A 36 5.03 -11.76 -19.21
CA HIS A 36 3.77 -12.20 -18.63
C HIS A 36 3.68 -11.78 -17.16
N ARG A 37 2.59 -11.10 -16.79
CA ARG A 37 2.30 -10.84 -15.38
C ARG A 37 1.79 -12.14 -14.77
N ARG A 38 2.46 -12.65 -13.73
CA ARG A 38 1.92 -13.78 -12.97
C ARG A 38 0.72 -13.27 -12.17
N ARG A 39 -0.49 -13.65 -12.58
CA ARG A 39 -1.70 -13.36 -11.80
C ARG A 39 -1.67 -14.22 -10.53
N LEU A 40 -1.95 -13.60 -9.40
CA LEU A 40 -2.15 -14.31 -8.14
C LEU A 40 -3.51 -15.02 -8.19
N GLU A 41 -3.52 -16.31 -7.88
CA GLU A 41 -4.77 -17.02 -7.66
C GLU A 41 -5.53 -16.38 -6.49
N ARG A 42 -6.85 -16.50 -6.48
CA ARG A 42 -7.71 -15.92 -5.45
C ARG A 42 -8.43 -17.05 -4.72
N ALA A 43 -8.46 -16.97 -3.40
CA ALA A 43 -9.18 -17.87 -2.50
C ALA A 43 -9.71 -17.01 -1.35
N GLU A 44 -10.55 -16.06 -1.71
CA GLU A 44 -10.97 -14.99 -0.82
C GLU A 44 -11.91 -15.46 0.27
N ILE A 45 -11.72 -14.89 1.44
CA ILE A 45 -12.66 -14.91 2.55
C ILE A 45 -12.89 -13.46 2.95
N ASP A 46 -14.13 -13.15 3.31
CA ASP A 46 -14.42 -11.83 3.86
C ASP A 46 -13.85 -11.72 5.27
N LEU A 47 -13.04 -10.68 5.49
CA LEU A 47 -12.41 -10.38 6.77
C LEU A 47 -12.90 -9.06 7.35
N ASP A 48 -13.86 -8.36 6.73
CA ASP A 48 -14.30 -7.03 7.16
C ASP A 48 -14.73 -7.02 8.64
N GLU A 49 -15.49 -8.05 9.06
CA GLU A 49 -16.01 -8.24 10.43
C GLU A 49 -15.05 -8.99 11.37
N LEU A 50 -13.80 -9.23 10.97
CA LEU A 50 -12.83 -9.91 11.82
C LEU A 50 -12.60 -9.09 13.11
N PRO A 51 -12.84 -9.63 14.32
CA PRO A 51 -12.63 -8.88 15.55
C PRO A 51 -11.15 -8.58 15.78
N VAL A 52 -10.83 -7.31 15.98
CA VAL A 52 -9.47 -6.81 16.28
C VAL A 52 -9.54 -5.74 17.39
N VAL A 53 -8.40 -5.18 17.74
CA VAL A 53 -8.29 -4.02 18.63
C VAL A 53 -7.76 -2.82 17.85
N ASP A 54 -8.32 -1.65 18.13
CA ASP A 54 -7.97 -0.38 17.50
C ASP A 54 -6.65 0.18 18.05
N SER A 55 -6.22 1.34 17.56
CA SER A 55 -4.97 1.99 17.99
C SER A 55 -4.99 2.46 19.46
N ASN A 56 -6.17 2.56 20.07
CA ASN A 56 -6.41 2.95 21.46
C ASN A 56 -6.68 1.74 22.38
N GLY A 57 -6.65 0.51 21.84
CA GLY A 57 -6.93 -0.72 22.56
C GLY A 57 -8.42 -1.06 22.75
N ALA A 58 -9.33 -0.36 22.08
CA ALA A 58 -10.75 -0.67 22.09
C ALA A 58 -11.10 -1.78 21.06
N PRO A 59 -12.10 -2.64 21.34
CA PRO A 59 -12.56 -3.63 20.36
C PRO A 59 -13.15 -2.97 19.10
N THR A 60 -12.79 -3.48 17.93
CA THR A 60 -13.32 -3.05 16.62
C THR A 60 -13.28 -4.22 15.63
N THR A 61 -13.63 -3.97 14.37
CA THR A 61 -13.47 -4.91 13.26
C THR A 61 -12.25 -4.55 12.41
N LEU A 62 -11.76 -5.48 11.58
CA LEU A 62 -10.66 -5.18 10.66
C LEU A 62 -11.01 -3.99 9.77
N ALA A 63 -12.22 -3.94 9.20
CA ALA A 63 -12.66 -2.81 8.40
C ALA A 63 -12.62 -1.48 9.20
N GLY A 64 -13.08 -1.50 10.46
CA GLY A 64 -13.01 -0.34 11.34
C GLY A 64 -11.58 0.13 11.62
N LEU A 65 -10.64 -0.79 11.87
CA LEU A 65 -9.23 -0.48 12.05
C LEU A 65 -8.60 0.11 10.78
N LEU A 66 -8.90 -0.44 9.60
CA LEU A 66 -8.36 0.05 8.33
C LEU A 66 -8.85 1.47 8.02
N ASP A 67 -10.10 1.80 8.36
CA ASP A 67 -10.65 3.15 8.25
C ASP A 67 -10.00 4.12 9.27
N GLU A 68 -9.93 3.74 10.55
CA GLU A 68 -9.31 4.51 11.63
C GLU A 68 -7.86 4.90 11.29
N THR A 69 -7.11 3.96 10.70
CA THR A 69 -5.69 4.13 10.39
C THR A 69 -5.44 4.81 9.04
N PHE A 70 -6.49 5.31 8.38
CA PHE A 70 -6.39 5.93 7.05
C PHE A 70 -5.68 5.00 6.06
N THR A 71 -6.03 3.71 6.03
CA THR A 71 -5.45 2.77 5.07
C THR A 71 -5.90 3.12 3.65
N ASP A 72 -4.99 3.05 2.67
CA ASP A 72 -5.29 3.25 1.25
C ASP A 72 -5.44 1.91 0.49
N GLY A 73 -4.65 0.91 0.86
CA GLY A 73 -4.71 -0.43 0.28
C GLY A 73 -4.22 -1.49 1.27
N PHE A 74 -4.90 -2.62 1.32
CA PHE A 74 -4.59 -3.74 2.22
C PHE A 74 -4.74 -5.07 1.48
N LEU A 75 -3.74 -5.96 1.62
CA LEU A 75 -3.70 -7.26 0.96
C LEU A 75 -3.21 -8.34 1.92
N VAL A 76 -3.96 -9.43 2.02
CA VAL A 76 -3.57 -10.66 2.72
C VAL A 76 -3.31 -11.75 1.69
N LEU A 77 -2.08 -12.27 1.71
CA LEU A 77 -1.69 -13.43 0.91
C LEU A 77 -1.55 -14.66 1.81
N LYS A 78 -2.20 -15.76 1.43
CA LYS A 78 -2.09 -17.05 2.11
C LYS A 78 -1.81 -18.14 1.08
N ASN A 79 -0.72 -18.89 1.28
CA ASN A 79 -0.29 -19.97 0.38
C ASN A 79 -0.19 -19.53 -1.11
N GLY A 80 0.29 -18.30 -1.34
CA GLY A 80 0.43 -17.73 -2.69
C GLY A 80 -0.87 -17.29 -3.34
N LYS A 81 -1.99 -17.27 -2.60
CA LYS A 81 -3.31 -16.83 -3.08
C LYS A 81 -3.77 -15.59 -2.34
N VAL A 82 -4.48 -14.71 -3.04
CA VAL A 82 -5.18 -13.56 -2.42
C VAL A 82 -6.30 -14.11 -1.55
N ALA A 83 -6.18 -13.89 -0.25
CA ALA A 83 -7.18 -14.29 0.74
C ALA A 83 -8.12 -13.13 1.10
N TYR A 84 -7.65 -11.89 1.01
CA TYR A 84 -8.45 -10.69 1.27
C TYR A 84 -7.72 -9.47 0.68
N GLU A 85 -8.46 -8.57 0.05
CA GLU A 85 -7.91 -7.37 -0.58
C GLU A 85 -8.95 -6.24 -0.53
N ARG A 86 -8.54 -5.04 -0.11
CA ARG A 86 -9.38 -3.84 -0.08
C ARG A 86 -8.56 -2.62 -0.49
N TYR A 87 -9.24 -1.67 -1.14
CA TYR A 87 -8.69 -0.38 -1.54
C TYR A 87 -9.65 0.72 -1.10
N PHE A 88 -9.10 1.85 -0.66
CA PHE A 88 -9.84 2.98 -0.10
C PHE A 88 -9.30 4.29 -0.68
N ASN A 89 -9.93 5.41 -0.31
CA ASN A 89 -9.45 6.75 -0.70
C ASN A 89 -9.20 6.89 -2.22
N GLY A 90 -10.10 6.32 -3.03
CA GLY A 90 -10.03 6.37 -4.49
C GLY A 90 -8.95 5.48 -5.16
N MET A 91 -8.22 4.69 -4.37
CA MET A 91 -7.22 3.74 -4.87
C MET A 91 -7.87 2.53 -5.55
N ASP A 92 -7.18 1.94 -6.53
CA ASP A 92 -7.48 0.60 -7.05
C ASP A 92 -6.19 -0.26 -7.14
N GLU A 93 -6.31 -1.48 -7.67
CA GLU A 93 -5.21 -2.44 -7.83
C GLU A 93 -4.04 -1.93 -8.72
N ARG A 94 -4.23 -0.82 -9.44
CA ARG A 94 -3.26 -0.23 -10.38
C ARG A 94 -2.66 1.07 -9.87
N THR A 95 -3.28 1.72 -8.88
CA THR A 95 -2.76 2.95 -8.30
C THR A 95 -1.40 2.69 -7.66
N LEU A 96 -0.42 3.55 -7.95
CA LEU A 96 0.88 3.52 -7.27
C LEU A 96 0.78 4.32 -5.97
N HIS A 97 1.27 3.75 -4.89
CA HIS A 97 1.31 4.41 -3.59
C HIS A 97 2.75 4.61 -3.11
N LEU A 98 3.05 5.75 -2.50
CA LEU A 98 4.34 5.99 -1.88
C LEU A 98 4.59 4.95 -0.78
N SER A 99 5.70 4.21 -0.91
CA SER A 99 6.04 3.11 0.00
C SER A 99 6.84 3.57 1.23
N GLN A 100 7.28 4.85 1.25
CA GLN A 100 8.20 5.39 2.27
C GLN A 100 9.43 4.46 2.45
N SER A 101 9.84 4.19 3.69
CA SER A 101 11.03 3.40 4.01
C SER A 101 10.98 1.94 3.55
N MET A 102 9.83 1.40 3.09
CA MET A 102 9.78 0.06 2.49
C MET A 102 10.73 -0.11 1.29
N ALA A 103 11.02 0.98 0.57
CA ALA A 103 11.98 0.97 -0.53
C ALA A 103 13.39 0.52 -0.10
N LYS A 104 13.76 0.73 1.18
CA LYS A 104 15.06 0.30 1.71
C LYS A 104 15.20 -1.21 1.73
N SER A 105 14.13 -1.96 1.97
CA SER A 105 14.15 -3.42 1.93
C SER A 105 14.47 -3.93 0.52
N VAL A 106 13.94 -3.28 -0.53
CA VAL A 106 14.26 -3.63 -1.93
C VAL A 106 15.74 -3.42 -2.21
N THR A 107 16.31 -2.26 -1.84
CA THR A 107 17.75 -2.00 -1.97
C THR A 107 18.57 -3.01 -1.18
N GLY A 108 18.19 -3.30 0.07
CA GLY A 108 18.86 -4.28 0.91
C GLY A 108 18.86 -5.69 0.31
N SER A 109 17.74 -6.14 -0.27
CA SER A 109 17.67 -7.44 -0.96
C SER A 109 18.62 -7.51 -2.15
N VAL A 110 18.71 -6.45 -2.95
CA VAL A 110 19.67 -6.39 -4.08
C VAL A 110 21.10 -6.43 -3.57
N CYS A 111 21.43 -5.69 -2.52
CA CYS A 111 22.75 -5.76 -1.89
C CYS A 111 23.06 -7.17 -1.38
N GLY A 112 22.09 -7.85 -0.74
CA GLY A 112 22.25 -9.22 -0.28
C GLY A 112 22.62 -10.19 -1.43
N ILE A 113 21.89 -10.10 -2.54
CA ILE A 113 22.19 -10.90 -3.75
C ILE A 113 23.61 -10.64 -4.27
N LEU A 114 24.08 -9.40 -4.21
CA LEU A 114 25.41 -9.02 -4.72
C LEU A 114 26.56 -9.46 -3.79
N VAL A 115 26.31 -9.58 -2.49
CA VAL A 115 27.32 -9.98 -1.50
C VAL A 115 27.45 -11.51 -1.40
N GLY A 116 26.37 -12.26 -1.62
CA GLY A 116 26.31 -13.72 -1.51
C GLY A 116 25.59 -14.18 -0.26
#